data_AF-A0A8J7XBQ2-F1
#
_entry.id   AF-A0A8J7XBQ2-F1
#
_cell.length_a   1.000
_cell.length_b   1.000
_cell.length_c   1.000
_cell.angle_alpha   90.00
_cell.angle_beta   90.00
_cell.angle_gamma   90.00
#
_symmetry.space_group_name_H-M   'P 1'
#
loop_
_entity.id
_entity.type
_entity.pdbx_description
1 polymer ?
#
loop_
_entity_poly.entity_id
_entity_poly.type
_entity_poly.pdbx_seq_one_letter_code
_entity_poly.pdbx_strand_id
1 'polypeptide(L)' 'DHIVSRTVRGMLPWSKPRGKEAFRRLRVFRGTPDDLVDTQKVSFEEASIDRLGHGEYISVGEISIALGVKKEAVM' A
#
# COMPACT_ATOMS: atom_id res chain seq x y z
N ASP A 1 -2.06 6.69 -0.30
CA ASP A 1 -2.53 5.82 0.79
C ASP A 1 -3.85 5.09 0.48
N HIS A 2 -4.91 5.85 0.19
CA HIS A 2 -6.27 5.31 0.01
C HIS A 2 -6.43 4.23 -1.05
N ILE A 3 -5.61 4.23 -2.12
CA ILE A 3 -5.67 3.20 -3.18
C ILE A 3 -5.37 1.82 -2.59
N VAL A 4 -4.24 1.68 -1.90
CA VAL A 4 -3.79 0.40 -1.35
C VAL A 4 -4.74 -0.08 -0.25
N SER A 5 -5.13 0.80 0.68
CA SER A 5 -6.05 0.43 1.75
C SER A 5 -7.43 0.01 1.22
N ARG A 6 -7.92 0.65 0.15
CA ARG A 6 -9.18 0.25 -0.50
C ARG A 6 -9.05 -1.10 -1.22
N THR A 7 -7.92 -1.39 -1.84
CA THR A 7 -7.64 -2.70 -2.45
C THR A 7 -7.67 -3.81 -1.40
N VAL A 8 -6.97 -3.65 -0.27
CA VAL A 8 -6.98 -4.64 0.81
C VAL A 8 -8.37 -4.82 1.40
N ARG A 9 -9.12 -3.71 1.58
CA ARG A 9 -10.53 -3.78 2.03
C ARG A 9 -11.40 -4.61 1.08
N GLY A 10 -11.17 -4.52 -0.23
CA GLY A 10 -11.90 -5.29 -1.24
C GLY A 10 -11.61 -6.80 -1.19
N MET A 11 -10.44 -7.19 -0.67
CA MET A 11 -10.04 -8.60 -0.48
C MET A 11 -10.59 -9.21 0.82
N LEU A 12 -11.15 -8.40 1.72
CA LEU A 12 -11.70 -8.84 3.00
C LEU A 12 -13.23 -8.98 2.95
N PRO A 13 -13.82 -9.89 3.75
CA PRO A 13 -15.28 -10.02 3.86
C PRO A 13 -15.89 -8.84 4.64
N TRP A 14 -16.04 -7.69 3.98
CA TRP A 14 -16.42 -6.41 4.59
C TRP A 14 -17.82 -6.40 5.24
N SER A 15 -18.73 -7.25 4.74
CA SER A 15 -20.07 -7.40 5.31
C SER A 15 -20.05 -8.02 6.71
N LYS A 16 -19.02 -8.80 7.05
CA LYS A 16 -18.91 -9.51 8.34
C LYS A 16 -18.10 -8.68 9.35
N PRO A 17 -18.45 -8.73 10.65
CA PRO A 17 -17.66 -8.07 11.69
C PRO A 17 -16.18 -8.48 11.68
N ARG A 18 -15.90 -9.76 11.42
CA ARG A 18 -14.52 -10.29 11.30
C ARG A 18 -13.69 -9.59 10.23
N GLY A 19 -14.28 -9.27 9.07
CA GLY A 19 -13.56 -8.55 8.02
C GLY A 19 -13.26 -7.10 8.41
N LYS A 20 -14.19 -6.45 9.11
CA LYS A 20 -13.98 -5.09 9.65
C LYS A 20 -12.90 -5.06 10.72
N GLU A 21 -12.88 -6.04 11.63
CA GLU A 21 -11.82 -6.20 12.62
C GLU A 21 -10.45 -6.40 11.98
N ALA A 22 -10.36 -7.28 10.97
CA ALA A 22 -9.11 -7.50 10.25
C ALA A 22 -8.62 -6.22 9.57
N PHE A 23 -9.52 -5.47 8.92
CA PHE A 23 -9.17 -4.20 8.28
C PHE A 23 -8.67 -3.14 9.28
N ARG A 24 -9.23 -3.08 10.50
CA ARG A 24 -8.78 -2.12 11.54
C ARG A 24 -7.36 -2.37 12.03
N ARG A 25 -6.82 -3.58 11.86
CA ARG A 25 -5.42 -3.90 12.21
C ARG A 25 -4.42 -3.40 11.18
N LEU A 26 -4.87 -3.13 9.95
CA LEU A 26 -4.02 -2.64 8.88
C LEU A 26 -3.84 -1.13 8.99
N ARG A 27 -2.58 -0.68 9.00
CA ARG A 27 -2.22 0.73 8.82
C ARG A 27 -1.35 0.84 7.58
N VAL A 28 -1.71 1.75 6.70
CA VAL A 28 -0.98 2.05 5.46
C VAL A 28 -0.48 3.48 5.57
N PHE A 29 0.76 3.70 5.12
CA PHE A 29 1.41 5.00 5.16
C PHE A 29 2.02 5.32 3.79
N ARG A 30 2.04 6.61 3.44
CA ARG A 30 2.82 7.13 2.32
C ARG A 30 4.18 7.58 2.86
N GLY A 31 5.22 6.78 2.60
CA GLY A 31 6.54 6.94 3.23
C GLY A 31 6.70 6.08 4.47
N THR A 32 7.87 6.15 5.12
CA THR A 32 8.12 5.47 6.40
C THR A 32 7.92 6.47 7.52
N PRO A 33 6.98 6.26 8.46
CA PRO A 33 6.87 7.10 9.66
C PRO A 33 8.16 7.06 10.49
N ASP A 34 8.52 8.17 11.14
CA ASP A 34 9.74 8.28 11.97
C ASP A 34 9.85 7.17 13.02
N ASP A 35 8.72 6.82 13.65
CA ASP A 35 8.62 5.76 14.67
C ASP A 35 8.94 4.35 14.13
N LEU A 36 8.96 4.17 12.80
CA LEU A 36 9.12 2.87 12.12
C LEU A 36 10.38 2.82 11.23
N VAL A 37 11.23 3.86 11.26
CA VAL A 37 12.44 3.92 10.44
C VAL A 37 13.42 2.80 10.80
N ASP A 38 13.63 2.58 12.10
CA ASP A 38 14.60 1.60 12.63
C ASP A 38 14.00 0.19 12.83
N THR A 39 12.74 -0.01 12.45
CA THR A 39 12.10 -1.33 12.56
C THR A 39 12.48 -2.23 11.39
N GLN A 40 12.67 -3.52 11.65
CA GLN A 40 12.93 -4.50 10.59
C GLN A 40 11.75 -4.56 9.62
N LYS A 41 12.00 -4.22 8.36
CA LYS A 41 11.01 -4.28 7.29
C LYS A 41 11.03 -5.69 6.70
N VAL A 42 9.85 -6.29 6.56
CA VAL A 42 9.69 -7.60 5.91
C VAL A 42 9.15 -7.37 4.50
N SER A 43 9.89 -7.84 3.50
CA SER A 43 9.46 -7.89 2.10
C SER A 43 8.98 -9.30 1.75
N PHE A 44 7.88 -9.39 1.00
CA PHE A 44 7.36 -10.67 0.52
C PHE A 44 7.86 -10.93 -0.90
N GLU A 45 8.65 -11.99 -1.11
CA GLU A 45 9.22 -12.34 -2.42
C GLU A 45 8.12 -12.60 -3.47
N GLU A 46 7.00 -13.21 -3.04
CA GLU A 46 5.84 -13.47 -3.91
C GLU A 46 5.19 -12.20 -4.47
N ALA A 47 5.41 -11.05 -3.84
CA ALA A 47 4.87 -9.75 -4.24
C ALA A 47 5.94 -8.84 -4.87
N SER A 48 7.12 -9.37 -5.25
CA SER A 48 8.18 -8.59 -5.89
C SER A 48 7.87 -8.26 -7.35
N ILE A 49 8.35 -7.11 -7.79
CA ILE A 49 8.33 -6.67 -9.20
C ILE A 49 9.13 -7.63 -10.08
N ASP A 50 10.13 -8.32 -9.53
CA ASP A 50 10.97 -9.28 -10.26
C ASP A 50 10.14 -10.38 -10.94
N ARG A 51 8.93 -10.66 -10.43
CA ARG A 51 7.98 -11.60 -11.05
C ARG A 51 7.41 -11.13 -12.38
N LEU A 52 7.43 -9.84 -12.69
CA LEU A 52 6.97 -9.30 -13.98
C LEU A 52 7.98 -9.51 -15.11
N GLY A 53 9.24 -9.86 -14.81
CA GLY A 53 10.29 -9.99 -15.83
C GLY A 53 10.58 -8.66 -16.55
N HIS A 54 10.22 -8.58 -17.84
CA HIS A 54 10.43 -7.38 -18.68
C HIS A 54 9.17 -6.53 -18.88
N GLY A 55 8.10 -6.78 -18.13
CA GLY A 55 6.86 -6.01 -18.23
C GLY A 55 7.02 -4.56 -17.74
N GLU A 56 6.41 -3.62 -18.45
CA GLU A 56 6.29 -2.24 -18.00
C GLU A 56 5.40 -2.18 -16.75
N TYR A 57 5.79 -1.37 -15.77
CA TYR A 57 5.01 -1.14 -14.56
C TYR A 57 4.92 0.36 -14.29
N ILE A 58 3.89 0.74 -13.55
CA ILE A 58 3.69 2.11 -13.08
C ILE A 58 3.53 2.08 -11.57
N SER A 59 4.12 3.04 -10.88
CA SER A 59 3.98 3.14 -9.44
C SER A 59 2.61 3.71 -9.05
N VAL A 60 2.11 3.29 -7.89
CA VAL A 60 0.89 3.85 -7.30
C VAL A 60 1.05 5.36 -7.04
N GLY A 61 2.27 5.82 -6.79
CA GLY A 61 2.60 7.23 -6.64
C GLY A 61 2.35 8.03 -7.92
N GLU A 62 2.83 7.54 -9.06
CA GLU A 62 2.63 8.17 -10.37
C GLU A 62 1.15 8.22 -10.75
N ILE A 63 0.42 7.12 -10.56
CA ILE A 63 -1.03 7.09 -10.77
C ILE A 63 -1.73 8.12 -9.87
N SER A 64 -1.33 8.22 -8.60
CA SER A 64 -1.94 9.16 -7.66
C SER A 64 -1.74 10.61 -8.11
N ILE A 65 -0.54 10.96 -8.61
CA ILE A 65 -0.24 12.29 -9.13
C ILE A 65 -1.08 12.58 -10.39
N ALA A 66 -1.18 11.62 -11.31
CA ALA A 66 -1.99 11.76 -12.52
C ALA A 66 -3.49 11.98 -12.21
N LEU A 67 -3.98 11.39 -11.11
CA LEU A 67 -5.34 11.58 -10.61
C LEU A 67 -5.54 12.89 -9.81
N GLY A 68 -4.52 13.75 -9.73
CA GLY A 68 -4.63 15.08 -9.12
C GLY A 68 -4.20 15.18 -7.65
N VAL A 69 -3.52 14.16 -7.11
CA VAL A 69 -2.92 14.27 -5.77
C VAL A 69 -1.74 15.24 -5.82
N LYS A 70 -1.70 16.19 -4.89
CA LYS A 70 -0.58 17.13 -4.76
C LYS A 70 0.72 16.36 -4.52
N LYS A 71 1.75 16.68 -5.31
CA LYS A 71 3.08 16.10 -5.19
C LYS A 71 3.77 16.70 -3.96
N GLU A 72 3.50 16.14 -2.80
CA GLU A 72 4.31 16.40 -1.60
C GLU A 72 5.58 15.57 -1.70
N ALA A 73 6.71 16.25 -1.72
CA ALA A 73 8.02 15.65 -1.50
C ALA A 73 8.06 15.21 -0.03
N VAL A 74 7.74 13.95 0.23
CA VAL A 74 7.96 13.34 1.54
C VAL A 74 9.41 12.84 1.51
N MET A 75 10.30 13.57 2.18
CA MET A 75 11.64 13.11 2.56
C MET A 75 11.54 12.03 3.63
#